data_AF-A0A4Q2VDC4-F1
#
_entry.id   AF-A0A4Q2VDC4-F1
#
_cell.length_a   1.000
_cell.length_b   1.000
_cell.length_c   1.000
_cell.angle_alpha   90.00
_cell.angle_beta   90.00
_cell.angle_gamma   90.00
#
_symmetry.space_group_name_H-M   'P 1'
#
loop_
_entity.id
_entity.type
_entity.pdbx_description
1 polymer ?
#
loop_
_entity_poly.entity_id
_entity_poly.type
_entity_poly.pdbx_seq_one_letter_code
_entity_poly.pdbx_strand_id
1 'polypeptide(L)' 'MIPTPKETTWTRKTDLEELKETDPGLAIAASVPVRRLGHPQEVANIAVMMAKTGYLTGQDIILSGGLK' A
#
# COMPACT_ATOMS: atom_id res chain seq x y z
N MET A 1 7.88 9.21 -13.52
CA MET A 1 6.92 9.81 -12.59
C MET A 1 5.63 9.04 -12.76
N ILE A 2 5.23 8.23 -11.77
CA ILE A 2 3.96 7.49 -11.85
C ILE A 2 2.84 8.53 -11.60
N PRO A 3 1.84 8.63 -12.49
CA PRO A 3 0.74 9.58 -12.31
C PRO A 3 -0.01 9.27 -11.02
N THR A 4 -0.46 10.32 -10.33
CA THR A 4 -1.26 10.19 -9.11
C THR A 4 -2.58 9.46 -9.44
N PRO A 5 -2.93 8.39 -8.72
CA PRO A 5 -4.15 7.63 -8.99
C PRO A 5 -5.38 8.53 -8.89
N LYS A 6 -6.36 8.33 -9.80
CA LYS A 6 -7.58 9.17 -9.83
C LYS A 6 -8.53 8.84 -8.68
N GLU A 7 -8.51 7.60 -8.18
CA GLU A 7 -9.30 7.17 -7.02
C GLU A 7 -8.51 6.25 -6.08
N THR A 8 -8.84 6.32 -4.79
CA THR A 8 -8.20 5.53 -3.72
C THR A 8 -9.03 4.29 -3.34
N THR A 9 -10.17 4.05 -3.99
CA THR A 9 -11.12 2.99 -3.61
C THR A 9 -11.75 2.37 -4.84
N TRP A 10 -11.93 1.04 -4.83
CA TRP A 10 -12.42 0.28 -5.97
C TRP A 10 -13.83 -0.30 -5.70
N THR A 11 -14.68 -0.35 -6.74
CA THR A 11 -16.04 -0.91 -6.67
C THR A 11 -16.11 -2.27 -7.37
N ARG A 12 -16.83 -3.22 -6.77
CA ARG A 12 -16.85 -4.71 -6.95
C ARG A 12 -16.92 -5.32 -8.37
N LYS A 13 -16.98 -4.55 -9.47
CA LYS A 13 -17.17 -5.03 -10.85
C LYS A 13 -16.26 -4.30 -11.85
N THR A 14 -14.94 -4.37 -11.66
CA THR A 14 -14.02 -3.87 -12.70
C THR A 14 -13.06 -4.97 -13.11
N ASP A 15 -12.94 -5.15 -14.42
CA ASP A 15 -11.96 -6.04 -15.04
C ASP A 15 -10.56 -5.47 -14.83
N LEU A 16 -9.68 -6.30 -14.27
CA LEU A 16 -8.31 -5.93 -13.87
C LEU A 16 -7.41 -5.57 -15.06
N GLU A 17 -7.71 -6.08 -16.26
CA GLU A 17 -6.93 -5.81 -17.47
C GLU A 17 -7.24 -4.42 -18.06
N GLU A 18 -8.49 -3.96 -17.98
CA GLU A 18 -8.89 -2.61 -18.45
C GLU A 18 -8.38 -1.50 -17.50
N LEU A 19 -8.26 -1.81 -16.21
CA LEU A 19 -7.69 -0.92 -15.20
C LEU A 19 -6.18 -0.71 -15.34
N LYS A 20 -5.42 -1.73 -15.78
CA LYS A 20 -3.96 -1.60 -15.97
C LYS A 20 -3.59 -0.57 -17.05
N GLU A 21 -4.43 -0.44 -18.08
CA GLU A 21 -4.19 0.47 -19.21
C GLU A 21 -4.58 1.92 -18.86
N THR A 22 -5.59 2.11 -18.00
CA THR A 22 -6.17 3.43 -17.70
C THR A 22 -5.66 4.05 -16.40
N ASP A 23 -5.45 3.26 -15.35
CA ASP A 23 -4.90 3.70 -14.06
C ASP A 23 -4.06 2.57 -13.42
N PRO A 24 -2.76 2.48 -13.73
CA PRO A 24 -1.89 1.43 -13.21
C PRO A 24 -1.81 1.45 -11.66
N GLY A 25 -2.07 2.59 -11.01
CA GLY A 25 -2.11 2.69 -9.55
C GLY A 25 -3.27 1.92 -8.94
N LEU A 26 -4.45 1.95 -9.57
CA LEU A 26 -5.64 1.25 -9.11
C LEU A 26 -5.56 -0.26 -9.35
N ALA A 27 -4.93 -0.68 -10.45
CA ALA A 27 -4.63 -2.09 -10.70
C ALA A 27 -3.70 -2.70 -9.64
N ILE A 28 -2.69 -1.95 -9.18
CA ILE A 28 -1.82 -2.37 -8.07
C ILE A 28 -2.58 -2.34 -6.74
N ALA A 29 -3.42 -1.34 -6.49
CA ALA A 29 -4.24 -1.28 -5.30
C ALA A 29 -5.17 -2.52 -5.16
N ALA A 30 -5.68 -3.03 -6.28
CA ALA A 30 -6.55 -4.21 -6.30
C ALA A 30 -5.81 -5.52 -6.00
N SER A 31 -4.50 -5.61 -6.24
CA SER A 31 -3.70 -6.81 -5.93
C SER A 31 -3.24 -6.87 -4.47
N VAL A 32 -3.21 -5.73 -3.77
CA VAL A 32 -2.90 -5.65 -2.33
C VAL A 32 -4.09 -6.18 -1.52
N PRO A 33 -3.90 -7.09 -0.53
CA PRO A 33 -5.00 -7.61 0.30
C PRO A 33 -5.77 -6.55 1.09
N VAL A 34 -5.09 -5.48 1.53
CA VAL A 34 -5.71 -4.30 2.16
C VAL A 34 -6.46 -3.41 1.14
N ARG A 35 -6.35 -3.70 -0.16
CA ARG A 35 -7.11 -3.11 -1.27
C ARG A 35 -6.91 -1.60 -1.47
N ARG A 36 -5.76 -1.09 -1.03
CA ARG A 36 -5.31 0.28 -1.27
C ARG A 36 -3.80 0.32 -1.41
N LEU A 37 -3.30 1.40 -2.01
CA LEU A 37 -1.88 1.72 -1.97
C LEU A 37 -1.50 2.26 -0.58
N GLY A 38 -0.36 1.80 -0.07
CA GLY A 38 0.23 2.35 1.14
C GLY A 38 0.72 3.78 0.92
N HIS A 39 0.66 4.59 1.97
CA HIS A 39 1.16 5.96 1.96
C HIS A 39 2.55 6.04 2.63
N PRO A 40 3.49 6.89 2.15
CA PRO A 40 4.81 7.02 2.77
C PRO A 40 4.79 7.34 4.28
N GLN A 41 3.76 8.06 4.74
CA GLN A 41 3.54 8.36 6.15
C GLN A 41 3.33 7.10 7.01
N GLU A 42 2.77 6.03 6.46
CA GLU A 42 2.56 4.78 7.19
C GLU A 42 3.89 4.08 7.49
N VAL A 43 4.85 4.14 6.54
CA VAL A 43 6.22 3.64 6.73
C VAL A 43 6.96 4.49 7.77
N ALA A 44 6.84 5.82 7.66
CA ALA A 44 7.45 6.74 8.62
C ALA A 44 6.91 6.54 10.04
N ASN A 45 5.61 6.26 10.19
CA ASN A 45 4.99 6.02 11.49
C ASN A 45 5.58 4.79 12.20
N ILE A 46 5.86 3.70 11.48
CA ILE A 46 6.52 2.54 12.08
C ILE A 46 7.97 2.85 12.47
N ALA A 47 8.71 3.58 11.64
CA ALA A 47 10.06 4.00 12.01
C ALA A 47 10.07 4.85 13.30
N VAL A 48 9.13 5.78 13.42
CA VAL A 48 8.96 6.61 14.63
C VAL A 48 8.55 5.78 15.85
N MET A 49 7.67 4.79 15.67
CA MET A 49 7.29 3.85 16.74
C MET A 49 8.51 3.09 17.25
N MET A 50 9.32 2.51 16.34
CA MET A 50 10.53 1.77 16.71
C MET A 50 11.53 2.67 17.42
N ALA A 51 11.77 3.87 16.92
CA ALA A 51 12.69 4.83 17.55
C ALA A 51 12.26 5.25 18.97
N LYS A 52 10.95 5.28 19.25
CA LYS A 52 10.40 5.61 20.57
C LYS A 52 10.32 4.42 21.52
N THR A 53 10.37 3.20 21.01
CA THR A 53 10.16 1.99 21.80
C THR A 53 11.49 1.37 22.20
N GLY A 54 11.96 1.67 23.41
CA GLY A 54 13.26 1.17 23.91
C GLY A 54 13.33 -0.33 24.25
N TYR A 55 12.21 -1.07 24.13
CA TYR A 55 12.13 -2.49 24.46
C TYR A 55 12.11 -3.42 23.22
N LEU A 56 12.05 -2.84 22.01
CA LEU A 56 11.97 -3.60 20.76
C LEU A 56 13.32 -3.52 20.03
N THR A 57 13.95 -4.66 19.76
CA THR A 57 15.23 -4.76 19.04
C THR A 57 15.30 -6.05 18.21
N GLY A 58 16.09 -6.02 17.13
CA GLY A 58 16.35 -7.19 16.27
C GLY A 58 15.12 -7.73 15.52
N GLN A 59 14.10 -6.91 15.31
CA GLN A 59 12.87 -7.31 14.64
C GLN A 59 12.80 -6.75 13.22
N ASP A 60 12.37 -7.59 12.28
CA ASP A 60 11.99 -7.20 10.93
C ASP A 60 10.47 -7.06 10.83
N ILE A 61 10.01 -5.89 10.40
CA ILE A 61 8.58 -5.60 10.26
C ILE A 61 8.26 -5.46 8.77
N ILE A 62 7.41 -6.36 8.26
CA ILE A 62 6.95 -6.33 6.86
C ILE A 62 5.71 -5.44 6.75
N LEU A 63 5.85 -4.28 6.11
CA LEU A 63 4.76 -3.37 5.76
C LEU A 63 4.34 -3.52 4.29
N SER A 64 3.64 -4.61 3.97
CA SER A 64 3.28 -4.97 2.59
C SER A 64 1.78 -4.90 2.29
N GLY A 65 0.96 -4.40 3.22
CA GLY A 65 -0.50 -4.41 3.04
C GLY A 65 -1.09 -5.83 2.94
N GLY A 66 -0.41 -6.82 3.52
CA GLY A 66 -0.82 -8.22 3.54
C GLY A 66 -0.30 -9.06 2.37
N LEU A 67 0.50 -8.48 1.46
CA LEU A 67 1.18 -9.24 0.42
C LEU A 67 2.21 -10.19 1.07
N LYS A 68 2.16 -11.47 0.68
CA LYS A 68 3.16 -12.49 1.02
C LYS A 68 4.15 -12.66 -0.11
#